data_AF-A0A2D0B5K5-F1
#
_entry.id   AF-A0A2D0B5K5-F1
#
_cell.length_a   1.000
_cell.length_b   1.000
_cell.length_c   1.000
_cell.angle_alpha   90.00
_cell.angle_beta   90.00
_cell.angle_gamma   90.00
#
_symmetry.space_group_name_H-M   'P 1'
#
loop_
_entity.id
_entity.type
_entity.pdbx_description
1 polymer ?
#
loop_
_entity_poly.entity_id
_entity_poly.type
_entity_poly.pdbx_seq_one_letter_code
_entity_poly.pdbx_strand_id
1 'polypeptide(L)'
;MSSVLIRRALAAAPLLLALHAASAATLQQELMTRAMVLRGDIDGRTIQLTLQPKKNEDGLEGRYFFFGGSPDILVAGEVEGDDLVMEESVNGRDVSGQWEGHRQGNAITGTWSSADGSVTKPFSLQIP
;
A
#
# COMPACT_ATOMS: atom_id res chain seq x y z
N MET A 1 70.25 26.82 25.78
CA MET A 1 69.06 27.11 24.96
C MET A 1 68.78 25.89 24.10
N SER A 2 67.73 25.11 24.43
CA SER A 2 67.02 24.23 23.50
C SER A 2 65.68 23.88 24.14
N SER A 3 64.64 24.55 23.67
CA SER A 3 63.23 24.22 23.92
C SER A 3 62.75 23.16 22.91
N VAL A 4 61.52 22.68 23.14
CA VAL A 4 60.54 22.13 22.17
C VAL A 4 60.45 20.60 22.17
N LEU A 5 59.29 19.93 22.23
CA LEU A 5 57.90 20.26 22.52
C LEU A 5 57.21 18.90 22.77
N ILE A 6 56.32 18.84 23.77
CA ILE A 6 55.37 17.73 23.94
C ILE A 6 54.35 17.81 22.79
N ARG A 7 54.20 16.73 22.02
CA ARG A 7 53.05 16.56 21.13
C ARG A 7 52.20 15.39 21.63
N ARG A 8 51.08 15.74 22.26
CA ARG A 8 49.98 14.82 22.55
C ARG A 8 49.41 14.33 21.22
N ALA A 9 49.39 13.02 21.00
CA ALA A 9 48.66 12.43 19.88
C ALA A 9 47.16 12.54 20.18
N LEU A 10 46.42 13.14 19.24
CA LEU A 10 44.97 13.21 19.22
C LEU A 10 44.39 11.81 19.02
N ALA A 11 43.42 11.42 19.83
CA ALA A 11 42.60 10.24 19.59
C ALA A 11 41.73 10.46 18.34
N ALA A 12 41.81 9.55 17.37
CA ALA A 12 40.91 9.52 16.23
C ALA A 12 39.62 8.78 16.63
N ALA A 13 38.50 9.49 16.66
CA ALA A 13 37.17 8.88 16.77
C ALA A 13 36.78 8.28 15.42
N PRO A 14 36.31 7.01 15.34
CA PRO A 14 35.77 6.49 14.10
C PRO A 14 34.42 7.15 13.80
N LEU A 15 34.30 7.66 12.58
CA LEU A 15 33.07 8.15 11.98
C LEU A 15 32.02 7.02 11.99
N LEU A 16 30.92 7.21 12.73
CA LEU A 16 29.75 6.34 12.65
C LEU A 16 29.12 6.52 11.25
N LEU A 17 29.22 5.54 10.36
CA LEU A 17 28.34 5.47 9.18
C LEU A 17 26.92 5.19 9.69
N ALA A 18 26.13 6.23 9.90
CA ALA A 18 24.69 6.11 9.96
C ALA A 18 24.20 5.77 8.53
N LEU A 19 24.07 4.47 8.24
CA LEU A 19 23.23 4.02 7.13
C LEU A 19 21.82 4.55 7.42
N HIS A 20 21.45 5.63 6.74
CA HIS A 20 20.06 6.01 6.59
C HIS A 20 19.38 4.89 5.82
N ALA A 21 18.79 3.93 6.52
CA ALA A 21 17.70 3.15 5.96
C ALA A 21 16.62 4.19 5.64
N ALA A 22 16.53 4.59 4.37
CA ALA A 22 15.37 5.31 3.88
C ALA A 22 14.17 4.42 4.24
N SER A 23 13.31 4.88 5.17
CA SER A 23 12.06 4.16 5.43
C SER A 23 11.33 4.10 4.10
N ALA A 24 11.02 2.90 3.62
CA ALA A 24 10.08 2.77 2.51
C ALA A 24 8.81 3.54 2.89
N ALA A 25 8.22 4.27 1.93
CA ALA A 25 6.95 4.92 2.16
C ALA A 25 5.92 3.87 2.57
N THR A 26 5.06 4.20 3.54
CA THR A 26 3.93 3.33 3.88
C THR A 26 2.98 3.23 2.70
N LEU A 27 2.15 2.18 2.67
CA LEU A 27 1.08 2.06 1.68
C LEU A 27 0.19 3.31 1.65
N GLN A 28 -0.14 3.86 2.82
CA GLN A 28 -0.92 5.08 2.95
C GLN A 28 -0.25 6.27 2.24
N GLN A 29 1.05 6.49 2.43
CA GLN A 29 1.76 7.56 1.70
C GLN A 29 1.67 7.38 0.18
N GLU A 30 1.78 6.16 -0.31
CA GLU A 30 1.74 5.88 -1.75
C GLU A 30 0.34 6.12 -2.35
N LEU A 31 -0.69 5.52 -1.74
CA LEU A 31 -2.07 5.56 -2.24
C LEU A 31 -2.74 6.94 -2.03
N MET A 32 -2.38 7.67 -0.96
CA MET A 32 -2.99 8.98 -0.68
C MET A 32 -2.37 10.14 -1.47
N THR A 33 -1.29 9.90 -2.22
CA THR A 33 -0.60 10.97 -2.96
C THR A 33 -1.11 11.11 -4.41
N ARG A 34 -1.50 10.01 -5.04
CA ARG A 34 -1.86 10.00 -6.47
C ARG A 34 -2.75 8.81 -6.81
N ALA A 35 -3.36 8.87 -7.99
CA ALA A 35 -3.98 7.69 -8.57
C ALA A 35 -2.94 6.60 -8.84
N MET A 36 -3.28 5.36 -8.49
CA MET A 36 -2.44 4.17 -8.68
C MET A 36 -3.22 3.06 -9.38
N VAL A 37 -2.53 2.36 -10.27
CA VAL A 37 -3.04 1.17 -10.97
C VAL A 37 -2.31 -0.03 -10.40
N LEU A 38 -3.08 -0.93 -9.77
CA LEU A 38 -2.60 -2.15 -9.16
C LEU A 38 -3.07 -3.34 -10.00
N ARG A 39 -2.23 -4.36 -10.16
CA ARG A 39 -2.57 -5.58 -10.91
C ARG A 39 -2.30 -6.81 -10.07
N GLY A 40 -3.13 -7.82 -10.23
CA GLY A 40 -2.97 -9.08 -9.53
C GLY A 40 -4.20 -9.96 -9.72
N ASP A 41 -4.66 -10.61 -8.67
CA ASP A 41 -5.78 -11.55 -8.74
C ASP A 41 -6.64 -11.57 -7.48
N ILE A 42 -7.89 -12.02 -7.67
CA ILE A 42 -8.77 -12.49 -6.59
C ILE A 42 -9.05 -13.96 -6.90
N ASP A 43 -8.66 -14.86 -6.01
CA ASP A 43 -8.84 -16.32 -6.14
C ASP A 43 -8.32 -16.84 -7.50
N GLY A 44 -7.14 -16.38 -7.91
CA GLY A 44 -6.50 -16.76 -9.18
C GLY A 44 -7.11 -16.12 -10.43
N ARG A 45 -8.18 -15.32 -10.31
CA ARG A 45 -8.76 -14.57 -11.44
C ARG A 45 -8.11 -13.19 -11.54
N THR A 46 -7.44 -12.93 -12.65
CA THR A 46 -6.70 -11.68 -12.84
C THR A 46 -7.60 -10.45 -12.84
N ILE A 47 -7.19 -9.41 -12.12
CA ILE A 47 -7.85 -8.11 -12.04
C ILE A 47 -6.88 -6.95 -12.28
N GLN A 48 -7.43 -5.80 -12.64
CA GLN A 48 -6.78 -4.51 -12.49
C GLN A 48 -7.65 -3.63 -11.60
N LEU A 49 -7.06 -3.07 -10.54
CA LEU A 49 -7.67 -2.10 -9.64
C LEU A 49 -7.05 -0.73 -9.90
N THR A 50 -7.87 0.30 -10.04
CA THR A 50 -7.42 1.70 -10.03
C THR A 50 -7.98 2.38 -8.80
N LEU A 51 -7.08 2.90 -7.95
CA LEU A 51 -7.42 3.67 -6.74
C LEU A 51 -6.91 5.09 -6.87
N GLN A 52 -7.61 6.03 -6.22
CA GLN A 52 -7.16 7.40 -6.05
C GLN A 52 -7.70 7.97 -4.74
N PRO A 53 -7.05 9.01 -4.17
CA PRO A 53 -7.61 9.75 -3.06
C PRO A 53 -8.95 10.37 -3.47
N LYS A 54 -9.93 10.34 -2.57
CA LYS A 54 -11.17 11.08 -2.72
C LYS A 54 -10.88 12.59 -2.71
N LYS A 55 -11.65 13.35 -3.48
CA LYS A 55 -11.42 14.80 -3.65
C LYS A 55 -12.02 15.67 -2.54
N ASN A 56 -13.11 15.22 -1.94
CA ASN A 56 -13.95 16.05 -1.07
C ASN A 56 -14.02 15.54 0.38
N GLU A 57 -13.44 14.36 0.64
CA GLU A 57 -13.44 13.70 1.94
C GLU A 57 -12.20 12.81 2.02
N ASP A 58 -11.87 12.36 3.23
CA ASP A 58 -10.77 11.43 3.44
C ASP A 58 -11.10 10.04 2.86
N GLY A 59 -10.06 9.31 2.48
CA GLY A 59 -10.16 7.95 1.97
C GLY A 59 -9.90 7.82 0.47
N LEU A 60 -10.15 6.61 -0.02
CA LEU A 60 -9.88 6.15 -1.37
C LEU A 60 -11.17 5.86 -2.11
N GLU A 61 -11.15 6.09 -3.42
CA GLU A 61 -12.18 5.64 -4.35
C GLU A 61 -11.53 5.00 -5.57
N GLY A 62 -12.28 4.13 -6.25
CA GLY A 62 -11.73 3.42 -7.38
C GLY A 62 -12.71 2.52 -8.09
N ARG A 63 -12.12 1.73 -8.98
CA ARG A 63 -12.80 0.68 -9.73
C ARG A 63 -11.84 -0.46 -10.03
N TYR A 64 -12.36 -1.67 -10.05
CA TYR A 64 -11.62 -2.81 -10.58
C TYR A 64 -12.45 -3.56 -11.61
N PHE A 65 -11.77 -4.33 -12.45
CA PHE A 65 -12.40 -5.25 -13.38
C PHE A 65 -11.59 -6.55 -13.45
N PHE A 66 -12.26 -7.64 -13.80
CA PHE A 66 -11.63 -8.89 -14.20
C PHE A 66 -11.28 -8.83 -15.68
N PHE A 67 -10.06 -9.27 -16.03
CA PHE A 67 -9.69 -9.41 -17.43
C PHE A 67 -10.62 -10.40 -18.16
N GLY A 68 -10.83 -10.17 -19.45
CA GLY A 68 -11.75 -10.98 -20.27
C GLY A 68 -13.14 -10.37 -20.47
N GLY A 69 -13.32 -9.06 -20.23
CA GLY A 69 -14.52 -8.32 -20.62
C GLY A 69 -15.58 -8.16 -19.53
N SER A 70 -15.20 -8.15 -18.25
CA SER A 70 -16.16 -7.80 -17.19
C SER A 70 -16.49 -6.31 -17.20
N PRO A 71 -17.67 -5.90 -16.71
CA PRO A 71 -17.89 -4.52 -16.33
C PRO A 71 -16.95 -4.09 -15.20
N ASP A 72 -16.78 -2.78 -15.05
CA ASP A 72 -16.11 -2.18 -13.89
C ASP A 72 -17.00 -2.34 -12.64
N ILE A 73 -16.35 -2.60 -11.52
CA ILE A 73 -16.95 -2.71 -10.19
C ILE A 73 -16.36 -1.60 -9.32
N LEU A 74 -17.21 -0.86 -8.62
CA LEU A 74 -16.79 0.28 -7.82
C LEU A 74 -16.23 -0.18 -6.47
N VAL A 75 -15.23 0.55 -5.97
CA VAL A 75 -14.71 0.39 -4.61
C VAL A 75 -14.49 1.73 -3.95
N ALA A 76 -14.67 1.78 -2.64
CA ALA A 76 -14.31 2.91 -1.80
C ALA A 76 -13.80 2.40 -0.44
N GLY A 77 -12.89 3.10 0.20
CA GLY A 77 -12.31 2.62 1.45
C GLY A 77 -11.27 3.54 2.05
N GLU A 78 -10.46 2.99 2.92
CA GLU A 78 -9.45 3.70 3.69
C GLU A 78 -8.14 2.90 3.70
N VAL A 79 -7.05 3.63 3.93
CA VAL A 79 -5.72 3.05 4.12
C VAL A 79 -5.10 3.71 5.36
N GLU A 80 -4.66 2.88 6.31
CA GLU A 80 -4.01 3.31 7.54
C GLU A 80 -2.68 2.59 7.69
N GLY A 81 -1.57 3.33 7.62
CA GLY A 81 -0.23 2.74 7.57
C GLY A 81 -0.08 1.81 6.37
N ASP A 82 -0.02 0.51 6.64
CA ASP A 82 0.11 -0.56 5.64
C ASP A 82 -1.15 -1.44 5.50
N ASP A 83 -2.22 -1.12 6.23
CA ASP A 83 -3.52 -1.80 6.17
C ASP A 83 -4.47 -1.08 5.20
N LEU A 84 -5.23 -1.87 4.44
CA LEU A 84 -6.22 -1.43 3.46
C LEU A 84 -7.57 -2.09 3.77
N VAL A 85 -8.61 -1.27 3.88
CA VAL A 85 -9.99 -1.74 4.00
C VAL A 85 -10.84 -1.06 2.94
N MET A 86 -11.64 -1.83 2.18
CA MET A 86 -12.52 -1.26 1.15
C MET A 86 -13.86 -1.99 1.09
N GLU A 87 -14.89 -1.25 0.70
CA GLU A 87 -16.19 -1.78 0.31
C GLU A 87 -16.32 -1.78 -1.22
N GLU A 88 -16.96 -2.83 -1.71
CA GLU A 88 -17.27 -3.03 -3.12
C GLU A 88 -18.74 -2.70 -3.39
N SER A 89 -19.04 -2.10 -4.54
CA SER A 89 -20.40 -2.00 -5.06
C SER A 89 -20.47 -2.31 -6.55
N VAL A 90 -21.21 -3.36 -6.90
CA VAL A 90 -21.52 -3.72 -8.31
C VAL A 90 -22.62 -2.87 -8.94
N ASN A 91 -23.41 -2.15 -8.14
CA ASN A 91 -24.54 -1.34 -8.60
C ASN A 91 -24.44 0.15 -8.22
N GLY A 92 -23.37 0.54 -7.52
CA GLY A 92 -23.13 1.91 -7.05
C GLY A 92 -24.04 2.36 -5.91
N ARG A 93 -24.75 1.44 -5.25
CA ARG A 93 -25.67 1.74 -4.15
C ARG A 93 -25.45 0.82 -2.95
N ASP A 94 -25.43 -0.48 -3.19
CA ASP A 94 -25.39 -1.50 -2.15
C ASP A 94 -23.98 -2.08 -2.06
N VAL A 95 -23.54 -2.41 -0.85
CA VAL A 95 -22.28 -3.14 -0.63
C VAL A 95 -22.45 -4.57 -1.13
N SER A 96 -21.61 -5.00 -2.06
CA SER A 96 -21.59 -6.36 -2.60
C SER A 96 -20.45 -7.21 -2.06
N GLY A 97 -19.41 -6.58 -1.52
CA GLY A 97 -18.28 -7.25 -0.90
C GLY A 97 -17.41 -6.30 -0.08
N GLN A 98 -16.52 -6.89 0.69
CA GLN A 98 -15.56 -6.18 1.55
C GLN A 98 -14.15 -6.71 1.29
N TRP A 99 -13.17 -5.84 1.38
CA TRP A 99 -11.76 -6.13 1.20
C TRP A 99 -11.02 -5.77 2.48
N GLU A 100 -10.22 -6.69 2.99
CA GLU A 100 -9.29 -6.45 4.10
C GLU A 100 -7.92 -6.94 3.66
N GLY A 101 -6.93 -6.05 3.62
CA GLY A 101 -5.58 -6.39 3.18
C GLY A 101 -4.48 -5.67 3.94
N HIS A 102 -3.28 -6.20 3.82
CA HIS A 102 -2.07 -5.67 4.42
C HIS A 102 -0.93 -5.69 3.40
N ARG A 103 -0.03 -4.71 3.46
CA ARG A 103 1.18 -4.69 2.62
C ARG A 103 2.15 -5.79 3.03
N GLN A 104 2.54 -6.62 2.07
CA GLN A 104 3.63 -7.58 2.19
C GLN A 104 4.67 -7.30 1.10
N GLY A 105 5.72 -6.56 1.47
CA GLY A 105 6.75 -6.13 0.53
C GLY A 105 6.18 -5.22 -0.56
N ASN A 106 6.14 -5.72 -1.79
CA ASN A 106 5.65 -4.98 -2.96
C ASN A 106 4.23 -5.40 -3.40
N ALA A 107 3.48 -6.04 -2.51
CA ALA A 107 2.11 -6.44 -2.76
C ALA A 107 1.21 -6.04 -1.60
N ILE A 108 -0.07 -5.84 -1.87
CA ILE A 108 -1.15 -5.84 -0.89
C ILE A 108 -1.80 -7.21 -0.99
N THR A 109 -1.85 -7.94 0.11
CA THR A 109 -2.44 -9.29 0.17
C THR A 109 -3.52 -9.31 1.23
N GLY A 110 -4.59 -10.04 0.97
CA GLY A 110 -5.71 -10.02 1.90
C GLY A 110 -6.86 -10.94 1.50
N THR A 111 -8.01 -10.64 2.08
CA THR A 111 -9.27 -11.37 1.87
C THR A 111 -10.32 -10.44 1.30
N TRP A 112 -10.98 -10.90 0.25
CA TRP A 112 -12.28 -10.39 -0.19
C TRP A 112 -13.37 -11.26 0.44
N SER A 113 -14.45 -10.64 0.92
CA SER A 113 -15.62 -11.30 1.50
C SER A 113 -16.90 -10.83 0.81
N SER A 114 -17.89 -11.72 0.63
CA SER A 114 -19.24 -11.30 0.25
C SER A 114 -19.84 -10.40 1.33
N ALA A 115 -20.81 -9.57 0.99
CA ALA A 115 -21.44 -8.63 1.93
C ALA A 115 -22.02 -9.31 3.21
N ASP A 116 -22.42 -10.57 3.11
CA ASP A 116 -22.91 -11.38 4.24
C ASP A 116 -21.83 -12.24 4.92
N GLY A 117 -20.58 -12.16 4.45
CA GLY A 117 -19.43 -12.91 4.95
C GLY A 117 -19.45 -14.41 4.63
N SER A 118 -20.43 -14.91 3.86
CA SER A 118 -20.58 -16.34 3.58
C SER A 118 -19.53 -16.90 2.61
N VAL A 119 -18.99 -16.05 1.74
CA VAL A 119 -17.94 -16.40 0.78
C VAL A 119 -16.72 -15.54 1.04
N THR A 120 -15.56 -16.16 1.15
CA THR A 120 -14.27 -15.47 1.25
C THR A 120 -13.32 -15.94 0.15
N LYS A 121 -12.46 -15.03 -0.33
CA LYS A 121 -11.50 -15.27 -1.41
C LYS A 121 -10.20 -14.56 -1.11
N PRO A 122 -9.04 -15.19 -1.30
CA PRO A 122 -7.77 -14.48 -1.20
C PRO A 122 -7.61 -13.50 -2.36
N PHE A 123 -6.91 -12.39 -2.14
CA PHE A 123 -6.42 -11.53 -3.21
C PHE A 123 -4.95 -11.17 -3.03
N SER A 124 -4.30 -10.83 -4.14
CA SER A 124 -2.98 -10.22 -4.17
C SER A 124 -2.94 -9.13 -5.22
N LEU A 125 -2.43 -7.96 -4.87
CA LEU A 125 -2.32 -6.79 -5.74
C LEU A 125 -0.88 -6.25 -5.71
N GLN A 126 -0.23 -6.19 -6.85
CA GLN A 126 1.13 -5.67 -6.97
C GLN A 126 1.12 -4.14 -6.93
N ILE A 127 2.03 -3.60 -6.13
CA ILE A 127 2.37 -2.19 -6.06
C ILE A 127 3.42 -1.91 -7.15
N PRO A 128 3.23 -0.92 -8.05
CA PRO A 128 4.11 -0.67 -9.18
C PRO A 128 5.42 0.05 -8.84
#